data_AF-A0A7R9TDW4-F1
#
_entry.id   AF-A0A7R9TDW4-F1
#
_cell.length_a   1.000
_cell.length_b   1.000
_cell.length_c   1.000
_cell.angle_alpha   90.00
_cell.angle_beta   90.00
_cell.angle_gamma   90.00
#
_symmetry.space_group_name_H-M   'P 1'
#
loop_
_entity.id
_entity.type
_entity.pdbx_description
1 polymer ?
#
loop_
_entity_poly.entity_id
_entity_poly.type
_entity_poly.pdbx_seq_one_letter_code
_entity_poly.pdbx_strand_id
1 'polypeptide(L)'
;MKDETMPHYSASIVDARVEAFNATNRDELGKVKNLGLGEEIPDGHVFGAPSRKTIEWDAGKLIKGDYSEEAQLPDADLGKSMKHQGYVYDPSDGSAAALPAGADPSRAFGVPSTRRDLAAIREKSTRSVADVTNYGDEPSASAIIFPPNGADRGVEEGDYLATYDAEALRAFYATTGIEVGTEEAFASAFERAKALDGTPGGCTIGTFQRVRMYDAAAAM
;
A
#
# COMPACT_ATOMS: atom_id res chain seq x y z
N MET A 1 92.19 33.62 59.12
CA MET A 1 92.70 34.99 59.12
C MET A 1 92.20 35.62 57.83
N LYS A 2 91.07 36.32 57.88
CA LYS A 2 90.52 37.05 56.74
C LYS A 2 91.02 38.48 56.88
N ASP A 3 91.71 38.97 55.86
CA ASP A 3 92.18 40.35 55.82
C ASP A 3 91.00 41.26 55.46
N GLU A 4 90.50 42.00 56.44
CA GLU A 4 89.31 42.87 56.31
C GLU A 4 89.63 44.20 55.60
N THR A 5 90.85 44.39 55.08
CA THR A 5 91.31 45.68 54.52
C THR A 5 91.51 45.70 53.01
N MET A 6 91.27 44.61 52.27
CA MET A 6 91.28 44.65 50.82
C MET A 6 89.90 45.00 50.25
N PRO A 7 89.75 46.08 49.46
CA PRO A 7 88.52 46.35 48.74
C PRO A 7 88.28 45.22 47.73
N HIS A 8 87.26 44.40 47.98
CA HIS A 8 86.76 43.45 47.01
C HIS A 8 86.09 44.24 45.87
N TYR A 9 86.83 44.49 44.80
CA TYR A 9 86.26 45.05 43.58
C TYR A 9 85.45 43.97 42.87
N SER A 10 84.18 43.81 43.24
CA SER A 10 83.21 43.15 42.37
C SER A 10 82.84 44.13 41.27
N ALA A 11 83.23 43.85 40.03
CA ALA A 11 82.73 44.59 38.89
C ALA A 11 81.20 44.39 38.82
N SER A 12 80.43 45.47 38.94
CA SER A 12 78.97 45.45 38.84
C SER A 12 78.47 45.35 37.40
N ILE A 13 79.33 45.67 36.44
CA ILE A 13 79.06 45.59 35.00
C ILE A 13 80.04 44.58 34.42
N VAL A 14 79.51 43.49 33.89
CA VAL A 14 80.26 42.39 33.27
C VAL A 14 79.77 42.23 31.83
N ASP A 15 80.63 41.74 30.94
CA ASP A 15 80.24 41.41 29.58
C ASP A 15 79.13 40.33 29.60
N ALA A 16 78.05 40.57 28.85
CA ALA A 16 76.91 39.67 28.75
C ALA A 16 77.31 38.24 28.34
N ARG A 17 78.37 38.09 27.54
CA ARG A 17 78.89 36.76 27.16
C ARG A 17 79.49 36.01 28.35
N VAL A 18 80.20 36.72 29.22
CA VAL A 18 80.82 36.15 30.41
C VAL A 18 79.76 35.79 31.44
N GLU A 19 78.70 36.59 31.57
CA GLU A 19 77.58 36.30 32.46
C GLU A 19 76.77 35.08 31.96
N ALA A 20 76.43 35.00 30.67
CA ALA A 20 75.73 33.84 30.10
C ALA A 20 76.56 32.54 30.22
N PHE A 21 77.88 32.62 30.04
CA PHE A 21 78.80 31.49 30.27
C PHE A 21 78.78 31.05 31.74
N ASN A 22 78.81 32.00 32.67
CA ASN A 22 78.74 31.70 34.10
C ASN A 22 77.37 31.13 34.50
N ALA A 23 76.26 31.62 33.94
CA ALA A 23 74.91 31.15 34.23
C ALA A 23 74.66 29.69 33.78
N THR A 24 75.46 29.18 32.85
CA THR A 24 75.39 27.77 32.41
C THR A 24 76.42 26.89 33.14
N ASN A 25 77.63 27.41 33.41
CA ASN A 25 78.74 26.61 33.91
C ASN A 25 78.95 26.65 35.43
N ARG A 26 78.40 27.65 36.14
CA ARG A 26 78.45 27.67 37.61
C ARG A 26 77.36 26.78 38.19
N ASP A 27 77.73 26.01 39.20
CA ASP A 27 76.80 25.19 39.95
C ASP A 27 76.24 25.99 41.13
N GLU A 28 74.92 26.13 41.20
CA GLU A 28 74.23 26.90 42.23
C GLU A 28 73.61 25.95 43.26
N LEU A 29 73.81 26.23 44.55
CA LEU A 29 73.24 25.41 45.61
C LEU A 29 71.71 25.43 45.57
N GLY A 30 71.10 24.23 45.57
CA GLY A 30 69.65 24.05 45.61
C GLY A 30 68.94 24.14 44.25
N LYS A 31 69.67 24.37 43.15
CA LYS A 31 69.14 24.29 41.79
C LYS A 31 69.75 23.10 41.06
N VAL A 32 69.02 22.59 40.07
CA VAL A 32 69.56 21.55 39.17
C VAL A 32 70.51 22.23 38.20
N LYS A 33 71.61 21.56 37.84
CA LYS A 33 72.60 22.08 36.89
C LYS A 33 71.94 22.49 35.58
N ASN A 34 72.16 23.74 35.18
CA ASN A 34 71.70 24.26 33.90
C ASN A 34 72.52 23.64 32.76
N LEU A 35 71.86 22.91 31.86
CA LEU A 35 72.48 22.27 30.69
C LEU A 35 72.34 23.09 29.40
N GLY A 36 71.74 24.27 29.46
CA GLY A 36 71.64 25.19 28.31
C GLY A 36 70.51 24.88 27.32
N LEU A 37 69.51 24.07 27.70
CA LEU A 37 68.23 24.00 26.98
C LEU A 37 67.43 25.27 27.30
N GLY A 38 67.61 26.33 26.52
CA GLY A 38 66.89 27.60 26.68
C GLY A 38 65.40 27.54 26.32
N GLU A 39 64.71 26.42 26.58
CA GLU A 39 63.30 26.23 26.26
C GLU A 39 62.42 26.55 27.48
N GLU A 40 61.48 27.47 27.29
CA GLU A 40 60.43 27.75 28.26
C GLU A 40 59.33 26.69 28.12
N ILE A 41 59.26 25.81 29.11
CA ILE A 41 58.26 24.74 29.16
C ILE A 41 57.02 25.29 29.87
N PRO A 42 55.82 25.18 29.27
CA PRO A 42 54.59 25.68 29.89
C PRO A 42 54.35 25.08 31.27
N ASP A 43 53.84 25.90 32.20
CA ASP A 43 53.47 25.42 33.53
C ASP A 43 52.39 24.34 33.41
N GLY A 44 52.63 23.17 34.00
CA GLY A 44 51.79 21.98 33.89
C GLY A 44 52.12 21.01 32.73
N HIS A 45 53.20 21.22 31.98
CA HIS A 45 53.66 20.23 31.00
C HIS A 45 54.15 18.94 31.69
N VAL A 46 53.66 17.78 31.21
CA VAL A 46 54.10 16.46 31.67
C VAL A 46 55.03 15.86 30.62
N PHE A 47 56.28 15.60 31.01
CA PHE A 47 57.26 14.94 30.15
C PHE A 47 56.91 13.47 29.91
N GLY A 48 57.16 13.01 28.68
CA GLY A 48 56.90 11.63 28.25
C GLY A 48 56.08 11.56 26.97
N ALA A 49 55.86 10.34 26.46
CA ALA A 49 55.01 10.11 25.29
C ALA A 49 53.63 9.58 25.74
N PRO A 50 52.51 10.18 25.33
CA PRO A 50 51.19 9.68 25.67
C PRO A 50 50.93 8.33 24.99
N SER A 51 50.23 7.44 25.69
CA SER A 51 49.83 6.13 25.16
C SER A 51 48.82 6.24 24.01
N ARG A 52 48.04 7.31 23.99
CA ARG A 52 47.00 7.57 22.98
C ARG A 52 47.32 8.87 22.24
N LYS A 53 47.40 8.78 20.90
CA LYS A 53 47.62 9.93 20.02
C LYS A 53 46.31 10.54 19.51
N THR A 54 45.28 9.71 19.30
CA THR A 54 43.98 10.12 18.77
C THR A 54 42.85 9.40 19.49
N ILE A 55 41.66 9.99 19.44
CA ILE A 55 40.46 9.35 19.98
C ILE A 55 40.01 8.24 19.02
N GLU A 56 40.53 7.03 19.22
CA GLU A 56 40.00 5.82 18.60
C GLU A 56 38.57 5.49 19.08
N TRP A 57 37.85 4.68 18.31
CA TRP A 57 36.54 4.21 18.74
C TRP A 57 36.65 3.37 20.01
N ASP A 58 35.74 3.61 20.95
CA ASP A 58 35.59 2.76 22.11
C ASP A 58 34.90 1.45 21.72
N ALA A 59 34.99 0.44 22.59
CA ALA A 59 34.32 -0.84 22.37
C ALA A 59 32.80 -0.67 22.22
N GLY A 60 32.21 0.32 22.90
CA GLY A 60 30.78 0.63 22.81
C GLY A 60 30.36 1.09 21.42
N LYS A 61 31.09 2.04 20.81
CA LYS A 61 30.86 2.49 19.43
C LYS A 61 31.16 1.38 18.43
N LEU A 62 32.19 0.57 18.67
CA LEU A 62 32.55 -0.53 17.77
C LEU A 62 31.42 -1.58 17.65
N ILE A 63 30.78 -1.94 18.76
CA ILE A 63 29.68 -2.92 18.79
C ILE A 63 28.42 -2.38 18.09
N LYS A 64 28.10 -1.10 18.30
CA LYS A 64 26.88 -0.48 17.75
C LYS A 64 27.04 -0.02 16.30
N GLY A 65 28.28 0.22 15.87
CA GLY A 65 28.58 0.80 14.57
C GLY A 65 28.07 2.23 14.43
N ASP A 66 28.17 2.75 13.22
CA ASP A 66 27.65 4.07 12.81
C ASP A 66 26.73 3.87 11.60
N TYR A 67 25.72 3.02 11.77
CA TYR A 67 24.76 2.67 10.71
C TYR A 67 23.72 3.78 10.56
N SER A 68 23.44 4.20 9.33
CA SER A 68 22.32 5.10 9.03
C SER A 68 20.99 4.45 9.42
N GLU A 69 19.97 5.27 9.64
CA GLU A 69 18.61 4.78 9.94
C GLU A 69 18.12 3.79 8.86
N GLU A 70 18.41 4.07 7.59
CA GLU A 70 18.08 3.18 6.47
C GLU A 70 18.73 1.79 6.57
N ALA A 71 19.98 1.72 7.04
CA ALA A 71 20.69 0.46 7.21
C ALA A 71 20.27 -0.31 8.48
N GLN A 72 19.60 0.37 9.42
CA GLN A 72 19.01 -0.26 10.61
C GLN A 72 17.61 -0.83 10.33
N LEU A 73 16.97 -0.39 9.24
CA LEU A 73 15.67 -0.93 8.84
C LEU A 73 15.80 -2.40 8.42
N PRO A 74 14.75 -3.20 8.67
CA PRO A 74 14.70 -4.57 8.16
C PRO A 74 14.67 -4.59 6.62
N ASP A 75 15.17 -5.67 6.03
CA ASP A 75 15.15 -5.87 4.58
C ASP A 75 13.71 -5.76 4.03
N ALA A 76 13.55 -5.06 2.91
CA ALA A 76 12.24 -4.72 2.35
C ALA A 76 11.43 -5.92 1.83
N ASP A 77 12.09 -7.07 1.65
CA ASP A 77 11.53 -8.30 1.10
C ASP A 77 11.15 -9.33 2.17
N LEU A 78 11.37 -9.01 3.44
CA LEU A 78 10.98 -9.88 4.55
C LEU A 78 9.47 -10.13 4.50
N GLY A 79 9.09 -11.38 4.26
CA GLY A 79 7.69 -11.81 4.16
C GLY A 79 7.04 -11.58 2.78
N LYS A 80 7.79 -11.09 1.78
CA LYS A 80 7.32 -10.92 0.39
C LYS A 80 8.06 -11.89 -0.54
N SER A 81 7.42 -12.25 -1.66
CA SER A 81 8.07 -13.08 -2.67
C SER A 81 9.04 -12.23 -3.51
N MET A 82 10.33 -12.61 -3.50
CA MET A 82 11.41 -11.95 -4.23
C MET A 82 11.55 -12.33 -5.70
N LYS A 83 10.73 -13.25 -6.19
CA LYS A 83 10.81 -13.68 -7.58
C LYS A 83 10.30 -12.54 -8.47
N HIS A 84 11.22 -11.92 -9.19
CA HIS A 84 11.02 -10.80 -10.13
C HIS A 84 9.99 -11.08 -11.26
N GLN A 85 9.40 -12.27 -11.30
CA GLN A 85 8.46 -12.73 -12.32
C GLN A 85 7.06 -12.97 -11.73
N GLY A 86 6.37 -11.88 -11.35
CA GLY A 86 4.91 -11.87 -11.30
C GLY A 86 4.22 -12.45 -10.06
N TYR A 87 4.95 -12.82 -9.01
CA TYR A 87 4.37 -13.26 -7.71
C TYR A 87 4.43 -12.15 -6.66
N VAL A 88 4.18 -10.91 -7.08
CA VAL A 88 4.14 -9.78 -6.14
C VAL A 88 2.86 -9.89 -5.32
N TYR A 89 3.03 -9.99 -4.00
CA TYR A 89 1.94 -9.91 -3.04
C TYR A 89 2.29 -8.75 -2.10
N ASP A 90 1.52 -7.66 -2.18
CA ASP A 90 1.67 -6.55 -1.25
C ASP A 90 0.43 -6.44 -0.35
N PRO A 91 0.51 -6.89 0.92
CA PRO A 91 -0.59 -6.82 1.85
C PRO A 91 -0.74 -5.46 2.54
N SER A 92 0.22 -4.52 2.39
CA SER A 92 0.22 -3.25 3.15
C SER A 92 -0.87 -2.27 2.74
N ASP A 93 -1.44 -2.42 1.55
CA ASP A 93 -2.42 -1.47 1.04
C ASP A 93 -3.87 -1.86 1.31
N GLY A 94 -4.15 -3.05 1.87
CA GLY A 94 -5.53 -3.53 2.10
C GLY A 94 -6.44 -3.48 0.86
N SER A 95 -5.86 -3.22 -0.30
CA SER A 95 -6.50 -2.82 -1.55
C SER A 95 -5.51 -3.07 -2.68
N ALA A 96 -5.99 -3.70 -3.76
CA ALA A 96 -5.68 -3.42 -5.17
C ALA A 96 -4.24 -3.14 -5.69
N ALA A 97 -3.16 -3.04 -4.92
CA ALA A 97 -1.88 -2.52 -5.42
C ALA A 97 -1.00 -3.58 -6.12
N ALA A 98 -1.25 -4.87 -5.88
CA ALA A 98 -0.67 -5.95 -6.70
C ALA A 98 -1.52 -6.28 -7.94
N LEU A 99 -2.61 -5.52 -8.17
CA LEU A 99 -3.43 -5.68 -9.34
C LEU A 99 -3.01 -4.72 -10.45
N PRO A 100 -3.04 -5.16 -11.72
CA PRO A 100 -2.75 -4.28 -12.84
C PRO A 100 -3.65 -3.04 -12.76
N ALA A 101 -3.12 -1.89 -13.14
CA ALA A 101 -3.85 -0.62 -13.08
C ALA A 101 -5.27 -0.77 -13.69
N GLY A 102 -6.29 -0.49 -12.87
CA GLY A 102 -7.70 -0.61 -13.26
C GLY A 102 -8.41 -1.90 -12.84
N ALA A 103 -7.75 -2.82 -12.14
CA ALA A 103 -8.41 -4.01 -11.60
C ALA A 103 -9.09 -3.75 -10.24
N ASP A 104 -10.29 -4.31 -10.10
CA ASP A 104 -11.15 -4.17 -8.92
C ASP A 104 -10.55 -4.92 -7.71
N PRO A 105 -10.29 -4.25 -6.57
CA PRO A 105 -9.76 -4.87 -5.34
C PRO A 105 -10.62 -6.01 -4.81
N SER A 106 -11.92 -5.98 -5.10
CA SER A 106 -12.90 -6.94 -4.57
C SER A 106 -13.15 -8.12 -5.52
N ARG A 107 -12.50 -8.14 -6.69
CA ARG A 107 -12.72 -9.21 -7.68
C ARG A 107 -12.10 -10.51 -7.20
N ALA A 108 -12.90 -11.57 -7.20
CA ALA A 108 -12.40 -12.92 -7.01
C ALA A 108 -11.53 -13.37 -8.20
N PHE A 109 -10.34 -13.91 -7.93
CA PHE A 109 -9.52 -14.58 -8.94
C PHE A 109 -9.95 -16.03 -9.06
N GLY A 110 -10.42 -16.40 -10.25
CA GLY A 110 -10.86 -17.76 -10.54
C GLY A 110 -11.88 -17.79 -11.68
N VAL A 111 -12.36 -18.98 -11.99
CA VAL A 111 -13.44 -19.19 -12.95
C VAL A 111 -14.71 -19.51 -12.14
N PRO A 112 -15.78 -18.71 -12.23
CA PRO A 112 -17.01 -18.99 -11.51
C PRO A 112 -17.67 -20.25 -12.08
N SER A 113 -18.40 -20.98 -11.23
CA SER A 113 -19.13 -22.19 -11.64
C SER A 113 -20.24 -21.88 -12.65
N THR A 114 -20.91 -20.74 -12.48
CA THR A 114 -21.85 -20.19 -13.46
C THR A 114 -21.18 -19.07 -14.23
N ARG A 115 -20.99 -19.26 -15.54
CA ARG A 115 -20.23 -18.37 -16.43
C ARG A 115 -21.05 -17.19 -16.95
N ARG A 116 -21.70 -16.46 -16.04
CA ARG A 116 -22.45 -15.22 -16.37
C ARG A 116 -21.56 -14.12 -16.96
N ASP A 117 -20.25 -14.22 -16.75
CA ASP A 117 -19.24 -13.33 -17.35
C ASP A 117 -19.17 -13.45 -18.89
N LEU A 118 -19.64 -14.56 -19.47
CA LEU A 118 -19.58 -14.83 -20.90
C LEU A 118 -20.88 -14.50 -21.63
N ALA A 119 -21.30 -13.22 -21.59
CA ALA A 119 -22.53 -12.75 -22.23
C ALA A 119 -22.62 -13.09 -23.73
N ALA A 120 -21.49 -13.01 -24.44
CA ALA A 120 -21.41 -13.28 -25.88
C ALA A 120 -21.72 -14.74 -26.26
N ILE A 121 -21.67 -15.69 -25.33
CA ILE A 121 -22.09 -17.08 -25.60
C ILE A 121 -23.55 -17.27 -25.22
N ARG A 122 -23.97 -16.71 -24.08
CA ARG A 122 -25.36 -16.72 -23.62
C ARG A 122 -26.33 -16.16 -24.67
N GLU A 123 -25.93 -15.09 -25.36
CA GLU A 123 -26.77 -14.40 -26.35
C GLU A 123 -26.70 -15.02 -27.76
N LYS A 124 -25.91 -16.10 -27.96
CA LYS A 124 -25.85 -16.78 -29.25
C LYS A 124 -27.06 -17.70 -29.42
N SER A 125 -27.73 -17.54 -30.56
CA SER A 125 -28.80 -18.44 -31.02
C SER A 125 -28.32 -19.88 -31.28
N THR A 126 -27.01 -20.11 -31.44
CA THR A 126 -26.44 -21.44 -31.68
C THR A 126 -25.47 -21.85 -30.58
N ARG A 127 -25.95 -22.74 -29.70
CA ARG A 127 -25.14 -23.37 -28.65
C ARG A 127 -24.53 -24.68 -29.16
N SER A 128 -23.37 -25.05 -28.61
CA SER A 128 -22.76 -26.35 -28.89
C SER A 128 -23.61 -27.47 -28.28
N VAL A 129 -23.77 -28.58 -29.00
CA VAL A 129 -24.50 -29.76 -28.51
C VAL A 129 -23.78 -30.43 -27.33
N ALA A 130 -22.45 -30.27 -27.26
CA ALA A 130 -21.60 -30.85 -26.22
C ALA A 130 -21.17 -29.82 -25.17
N ASP A 131 -21.93 -28.73 -24.99
CA ASP A 131 -21.63 -27.76 -23.94
C ASP A 131 -21.99 -28.33 -22.56
N VAL A 132 -21.07 -28.21 -21.62
CA VAL A 132 -21.20 -28.69 -20.24
C VAL A 132 -21.22 -27.54 -19.23
N THR A 133 -21.15 -26.30 -19.71
CA THR A 133 -21.01 -25.10 -18.89
C THR A 133 -22.34 -24.36 -18.79
N ASN A 134 -22.74 -24.01 -17.57
CA ASN A 134 -23.92 -23.18 -17.33
C ASN A 134 -23.57 -21.69 -17.38
N TYR A 135 -24.30 -20.90 -18.17
CA TYR A 135 -24.09 -19.46 -18.38
C TYR A 135 -25.06 -18.57 -17.59
N GLY A 136 -25.96 -19.16 -16.81
CA GLY A 136 -26.89 -18.48 -15.90
C GLY A 136 -28.22 -18.10 -16.52
N ASP A 137 -28.52 -18.58 -17.73
CA ASP A 137 -29.77 -18.47 -18.47
C ASP A 137 -30.61 -19.77 -18.44
N GLU A 138 -30.10 -20.82 -17.80
CA GLU A 138 -30.79 -22.10 -17.68
C GLU A 138 -31.95 -22.06 -16.67
N PRO A 139 -33.04 -22.80 -16.92
CA PRO A 139 -34.16 -22.89 -15.99
C PRO A 139 -33.77 -23.61 -14.70
N SER A 140 -34.47 -23.25 -13.63
CA SER A 140 -34.33 -23.96 -12.34
C SER A 140 -34.78 -25.42 -12.43
N ALA A 141 -34.25 -26.29 -11.57
CA ALA A 141 -34.65 -27.70 -11.51
C ALA A 141 -36.18 -27.87 -11.30
N SER A 142 -36.79 -26.99 -10.51
CA SER A 142 -38.24 -26.96 -10.32
C SER A 142 -39.01 -26.62 -11.60
N ALA A 143 -38.51 -25.68 -12.40
CA ALA A 143 -39.14 -25.29 -13.66
C ALA A 143 -39.04 -26.40 -14.71
N ILE A 144 -38.03 -27.28 -14.63
CA ILE A 144 -37.94 -28.46 -15.50
C ILE A 144 -38.96 -29.53 -15.09
N ILE A 145 -39.13 -29.77 -13.79
CA ILE A 145 -40.11 -30.75 -13.28
C ILE A 145 -41.55 -30.25 -13.48
N PHE A 146 -41.77 -28.95 -13.30
CA PHE A 146 -43.06 -28.28 -13.42
C PHE A 146 -42.96 -27.14 -14.44
N PRO A 147 -42.99 -27.47 -15.75
CA PRO A 147 -42.82 -26.47 -16.80
C PRO A 147 -43.95 -25.43 -16.79
N PRO A 148 -43.64 -24.15 -17.06
CA PRO A 148 -44.64 -23.10 -17.13
C PRO A 148 -45.55 -23.27 -18.35
N ASN A 149 -46.72 -22.63 -18.29
CA ASN A 149 -47.66 -22.60 -19.40
C ASN A 149 -47.02 -21.88 -20.61
N GLY A 150 -46.75 -22.60 -21.69
CA GLY A 150 -46.06 -22.08 -22.88
C GLY A 150 -44.73 -22.77 -23.18
N ALA A 151 -44.19 -23.57 -22.24
CA ALA A 151 -42.99 -24.39 -22.50
C ALA A 151 -43.22 -25.38 -23.65
N ASP A 152 -44.45 -25.87 -23.82
CA ASP A 152 -44.90 -26.70 -24.94
C ASP A 152 -44.82 -25.99 -26.30
N ARG A 153 -44.82 -24.65 -26.29
CA ARG A 153 -44.71 -23.77 -27.47
C ARG A 153 -43.30 -23.19 -27.64
N GLY A 154 -42.34 -23.62 -26.81
CA GLY A 154 -40.97 -23.13 -26.85
C GLY A 154 -40.75 -21.78 -26.15
N VAL A 155 -41.66 -21.36 -25.27
CA VAL A 155 -41.45 -20.19 -24.41
C VAL A 155 -40.60 -20.60 -23.22
N GLU A 156 -39.45 -19.95 -23.05
CA GLU A 156 -38.49 -20.22 -21.98
C GLU A 156 -38.61 -19.21 -20.82
N GLU A 157 -38.01 -19.50 -19.67
CA GLU A 157 -38.03 -18.59 -18.51
C GLU A 157 -37.40 -17.23 -18.85
N GLY A 158 -36.37 -17.22 -19.71
CA GLY A 158 -35.71 -16.02 -20.22
C GLY A 158 -36.66 -15.08 -20.96
N ASP A 159 -37.67 -15.60 -21.66
CA ASP A 159 -38.65 -14.78 -22.40
C ASP A 159 -39.54 -13.97 -21.45
N TYR A 160 -39.82 -14.51 -20.26
CA TYR A 160 -40.58 -13.78 -19.24
C TYR A 160 -39.76 -12.70 -18.53
N LEU A 161 -38.43 -12.86 -18.51
CA LEU A 161 -37.47 -11.91 -17.91
C LEU A 161 -37.03 -10.80 -18.88
N ALA A 162 -37.42 -10.89 -20.16
CA ALA A 162 -37.18 -9.84 -21.12
C ALA A 162 -37.88 -8.53 -20.70
N THR A 163 -37.16 -7.43 -20.77
CA THR A 163 -37.67 -6.09 -20.44
C THR A 163 -38.37 -5.49 -21.64
N TYR A 164 -39.60 -5.03 -21.46
CA TYR A 164 -40.40 -4.34 -22.47
C TYR A 164 -40.60 -2.87 -22.09
N ASP A 165 -40.57 -2.00 -23.10
CA ASP A 165 -41.07 -0.64 -22.96
C ASP A 165 -42.61 -0.63 -22.98
N ALA A 166 -43.20 0.53 -22.65
CA ALA A 166 -44.65 0.65 -22.55
C ALA A 166 -45.35 0.39 -23.90
N GLU A 167 -44.75 0.83 -25.00
CA GLU A 167 -45.30 0.69 -26.35
C GLU A 167 -45.28 -0.77 -26.83
N ALA A 168 -44.14 -1.46 -26.71
CA ALA A 168 -44.03 -2.86 -27.11
C ALA A 168 -44.88 -3.78 -26.22
N LEU A 169 -44.96 -3.50 -24.91
CA LEU A 169 -45.80 -4.28 -24.01
C LEU A 169 -47.29 -4.13 -24.38
N ARG A 170 -47.72 -2.91 -24.72
CA ARG A 170 -49.09 -2.68 -25.18
C ARG A 170 -49.37 -3.39 -26.50
N ALA A 171 -48.46 -3.30 -27.47
CA ALA A 171 -48.58 -3.98 -28.74
C ALA A 171 -48.65 -5.51 -28.57
N PHE A 172 -47.88 -6.06 -27.63
CA PHE A 172 -47.91 -7.46 -27.27
C PHE A 172 -49.32 -7.87 -26.79
N TYR A 173 -49.88 -7.18 -25.79
CA TYR A 173 -51.21 -7.50 -25.28
C TYR A 173 -52.32 -7.32 -26.34
N ALA A 174 -52.22 -6.28 -27.17
CA ALA A 174 -53.15 -6.07 -28.28
C ALA A 174 -53.12 -7.25 -29.28
N THR A 175 -51.93 -7.78 -29.58
CA THR A 175 -51.77 -8.93 -30.47
C THR A 175 -52.35 -10.21 -29.87
N THR A 176 -52.23 -10.39 -28.55
CA THR A 176 -52.81 -11.55 -27.84
C THR A 176 -54.33 -11.48 -27.67
N GLY A 177 -54.96 -10.33 -27.93
CA GLY A 177 -56.39 -10.11 -27.72
C GLY A 177 -56.79 -9.99 -26.24
N ILE A 178 -55.84 -9.74 -25.34
CA ILE A 178 -56.12 -9.56 -23.92
C ILE A 178 -56.34 -8.07 -23.64
N GLU A 179 -57.50 -7.72 -23.12
CA GLU A 179 -57.80 -6.34 -22.71
C GLU A 179 -56.99 -5.95 -21.45
N VAL A 180 -56.31 -4.80 -21.52
CA VAL A 180 -55.38 -4.33 -20.47
C VAL A 180 -55.96 -3.23 -19.58
N GLY A 181 -57.27 -2.96 -19.70
CA GLY A 181 -57.97 -1.91 -18.97
C GLY A 181 -57.87 -0.52 -19.61
N THR A 182 -58.21 0.52 -18.86
CA THR A 182 -58.09 1.93 -19.31
C THR A 182 -56.64 2.36 -19.40
N GLU A 183 -56.38 3.45 -20.14
CA GLU A 183 -55.03 4.04 -20.28
C GLU A 183 -54.38 4.33 -18.92
N GLU A 184 -55.16 4.86 -17.97
CA GLU A 184 -54.65 5.21 -16.64
C GLU A 184 -54.31 3.97 -15.83
N ALA A 185 -55.12 2.90 -15.94
CA ALA A 185 -54.87 1.63 -15.27
C ALA A 185 -53.59 0.97 -15.80
N PHE A 186 -53.39 1.00 -17.13
CA PHE A 186 -52.18 0.50 -17.76
C PHE A 186 -50.94 1.28 -17.30
N ALA A 187 -50.97 2.62 -17.37
CA ALA A 187 -49.84 3.45 -16.96
C ALA A 187 -49.47 3.27 -15.48
N SER A 188 -50.47 3.18 -14.60
CA SER A 188 -50.29 2.94 -13.16
C SER A 188 -49.70 1.55 -12.87
N ALA A 189 -50.18 0.51 -13.56
CA ALA A 189 -49.63 -0.84 -13.45
C ALA A 189 -48.19 -0.92 -13.97
N PHE A 190 -47.91 -0.24 -15.09
CA PHE A 190 -46.59 -0.20 -15.70
C PHE A 190 -45.56 0.49 -14.80
N GLU A 191 -45.89 1.66 -14.23
CA GLU A 191 -44.95 2.36 -13.34
C GLU A 191 -44.67 1.58 -12.05
N ARG A 192 -45.66 0.86 -11.50
CA ARG A 192 -45.42 -0.03 -10.36
C ARG A 192 -44.61 -1.27 -10.72
N ALA A 193 -44.87 -1.89 -11.86
CA ALA A 193 -44.08 -3.03 -12.32
C ALA A 193 -42.61 -2.63 -12.55
N LYS A 194 -42.40 -1.48 -13.19
CA LYS A 194 -41.07 -0.87 -13.39
C LYS A 194 -40.37 -0.56 -12.06
N ALA A 195 -41.10 -0.05 -11.07
CA ALA A 195 -40.54 0.19 -9.74
C ALA A 195 -40.13 -1.11 -9.02
N LEU A 196 -40.85 -2.22 -9.24
CA LEU A 196 -40.53 -3.53 -8.66
C LEU A 196 -39.32 -4.19 -9.33
N ASP A 197 -39.20 -4.08 -10.65
CA ASP A 197 -38.10 -4.69 -11.41
C ASP A 197 -36.78 -3.93 -11.25
N GLY A 198 -36.85 -2.63 -10.94
CA GLY A 198 -35.66 -1.78 -10.79
C GLY A 198 -34.87 -1.61 -12.09
N THR A 199 -35.44 -2.00 -13.23
CA THR A 199 -34.81 -1.98 -14.54
C THR A 199 -34.92 -0.59 -15.19
N PRO A 200 -33.81 -0.02 -15.70
CA PRO A 200 -33.87 1.25 -16.41
C PRO A 200 -34.59 1.08 -17.75
N GLY A 201 -35.76 1.71 -17.88
CA GLY A 201 -36.46 1.88 -19.17
C GLY A 201 -37.65 0.96 -19.45
N GLY A 202 -37.94 -0.03 -18.61
CA GLY A 202 -39.05 -0.97 -18.86
C GLY A 202 -39.41 -1.86 -17.68
N CYS A 203 -40.35 -2.77 -17.91
CA CYS A 203 -40.71 -3.83 -16.97
C CYS A 203 -40.81 -5.19 -17.69
N THR A 204 -40.75 -6.27 -16.92
CA THR A 204 -40.91 -7.63 -17.44
C THR A 204 -42.38 -7.99 -17.55
N ILE A 205 -42.71 -8.86 -18.52
CA ILE A 205 -44.10 -9.28 -18.73
C ILE A 205 -44.68 -9.99 -17.50
N GLY A 206 -43.85 -10.77 -16.79
CA GLY A 206 -44.27 -11.51 -15.60
C GLY A 206 -44.66 -10.60 -14.44
N THR A 207 -43.88 -9.55 -14.16
CA THR A 207 -44.19 -8.62 -13.07
C THR A 207 -45.35 -7.70 -13.42
N PHE A 208 -45.45 -7.24 -14.66
CA PHE A 208 -46.60 -6.46 -15.11
C PHE A 208 -47.91 -7.25 -14.97
N GLN A 209 -47.95 -8.49 -15.46
CA GLN A 209 -49.15 -9.32 -15.38
C GLN A 209 -49.54 -9.58 -13.92
N ARG A 210 -48.54 -9.82 -13.05
CA ARG A 210 -48.76 -9.99 -11.62
C ARG A 210 -49.38 -8.75 -10.99
N VAL A 211 -48.80 -7.57 -11.25
CA VAL A 211 -49.31 -6.28 -10.73
C VAL A 211 -50.75 -6.05 -11.20
N ARG A 212 -50.99 -6.18 -12.50
CA ARG A 212 -52.34 -6.02 -13.10
C ARG A 212 -53.38 -6.92 -12.44
N MET A 213 -53.04 -8.19 -12.21
CA MET A 213 -53.96 -9.13 -11.56
C MET A 213 -54.22 -8.79 -10.10
N TYR A 214 -53.21 -8.30 -9.37
CA TYR A 214 -53.40 -7.80 -8.02
C TYR A 214 -54.33 -6.59 -7.97
N ASP A 215 -54.23 -5.67 -8.93
CA ASP A 215 -55.11 -4.49 -8.96
C ASP A 215 -56.54 -4.84 -9.33
N ALA A 216 -56.70 -5.75 -10.30
CA ALA A 216 -58.00 -6.27 -10.67
C ALA A 216 -58.66 -6.97 -9.46
N ALA A 217 -57.88 -7.72 -8.68
CA ALA A 217 -58.36 -8.36 -7.46
C ALA A 217 -58.66 -7.35 -6.33
N ALA A 218 -57.92 -6.25 -6.25
CA ALA A 218 -58.18 -5.18 -5.26
C ALA A 218 -59.39 -4.29 -5.63
N ALA A 219 -59.78 -4.28 -6.90
CA ALA A 219 -60.93 -3.54 -7.42
C ALA A 219 -62.24 -4.35 -7.42
N MET A 220 -62.19 -5.66 -7.16
CA MET A 220 -63.35 -6.54 -6.94
C MET A 220 -63.75 -6.56 -5.47
#